data_AF-A0A643FYR6-F1
#
_entry.id   AF-A0A643FYR6-F1
#
_cell.length_a   1.000
_cell.length_b   1.000
_cell.length_c   1.000
_cell.angle_alpha   90.00
_cell.angle_beta   90.00
_cell.angle_gamma   90.00
#
_symmetry.space_group_name_H-M   'P 1'
#
loop_
_entity.id
_entity.type
_entity.pdbx_description
1 polymer ?
#
loop_
_entity_poly.entity_id
_entity_poly.type
_entity_poly.pdbx_seq_one_letter_code
_entity_poly.pdbx_strand_id
1 'polypeptide(L)'
;MALSDSHLAALQSRLNYIAEIVDMIAEWSDARDRSILSLLDDIENDVLVIIGSESKPDEEDSTYIMHCSWTSDASKAGMYESLPKKVAAIMTLGIGKILLPAADVEKWVLNWRAAMQELLAAFTRSANLDQAMGRLMGLDIMLTNLLSFIAAMRLNPMIER
;
A
#
# COMPACT_ATOMS: atom_id res chain seq x y z
N MET A 1 28.87 -4.37 0.75
CA MET A 1 28.31 -3.21 1.47
C MET A 1 27.32 -3.80 2.46
N ALA A 2 27.66 -3.82 3.75
CA ALA A 2 26.73 -4.31 4.78
C ALA A 2 25.62 -3.26 4.90
N LEU A 3 24.37 -3.63 4.65
CA LEU A 3 23.23 -2.80 5.08
C LEU A 3 23.39 -2.63 6.60
N SER A 4 23.37 -1.40 7.10
CA SER A 4 23.32 -1.16 8.53
C SER A 4 22.04 -1.82 9.07
N ASP A 5 22.12 -2.44 10.24
CA ASP A 5 20.96 -3.04 10.91
C ASP A 5 19.79 -2.04 11.05
N SER A 6 20.09 -0.72 11.03
CA SER A 6 19.12 0.37 10.98
C SER A 6 18.20 0.30 9.75
N HIS A 7 18.73 0.07 8.56
CA HIS A 7 17.93 -0.01 7.33
C HIS A 7 17.03 -1.25 7.29
N LEU A 8 17.50 -2.37 7.83
CA LEU A 8 16.67 -3.58 7.92
C LEU A 8 15.53 -3.39 8.93
N ALA A 9 15.83 -2.78 10.08
CA ALA A 9 14.82 -2.46 11.08
C ALA A 9 13.77 -1.47 10.55
N ALA A 10 14.19 -0.43 9.83
CA ALA A 10 13.28 0.56 9.25
C ALA A 10 12.36 -0.05 8.18
N LEU A 11 12.91 -0.88 7.27
CA LEU A 11 12.11 -1.61 6.29
C LEU A 11 11.11 -2.54 6.97
N GLN A 12 11.53 -3.28 8.01
CA GLN A 12 10.64 -4.18 8.74
C GLN A 12 9.51 -3.42 9.45
N SER A 13 9.84 -2.29 10.10
CA SER A 13 8.85 -1.41 10.72
C SER A 13 7.80 -0.95 9.71
N ARG A 14 8.25 -0.49 8.53
CA ARG A 14 7.36 -0.11 7.44
C ARG A 14 6.41 -1.24 7.01
N LEU A 15 6.95 -2.45 6.81
CA LEU A 15 6.12 -3.61 6.41
C LEU A 15 5.10 -3.97 7.47
N ASN A 16 5.44 -3.82 8.76
CA ASN A 16 4.51 -4.03 9.86
C ASN A 16 3.36 -3.01 9.82
N TYR A 17 3.65 -1.72 9.63
CA TYR A 17 2.60 -0.70 9.49
C TYR A 17 1.65 -0.98 8.30
N ILE A 18 2.18 -1.45 7.17
CA ILE A 18 1.33 -1.85 6.04
C ILE A 18 0.43 -3.04 6.43
N ALA A 19 0.96 -4.00 7.18
CA ALA A 19 0.18 -5.13 7.68
C ALA A 19 -0.91 -4.68 8.66
N GLU A 20 -0.63 -3.72 9.54
CA GLU A 20 -1.61 -3.14 10.47
C GLU A 20 -2.80 -2.52 9.71
N ILE A 21 -2.57 -1.79 8.61
CA ILE A 21 -3.66 -1.27 7.76
C ILE A 21 -4.50 -2.42 7.17
N VAL A 22 -3.84 -3.48 6.70
CA VAL A 22 -4.53 -4.67 6.15
C VAL A 22 -5.40 -5.36 7.21
N ASP A 23 -4.92 -5.42 8.45
CA ASP A 23 -5.63 -6.00 9.58
C ASP A 23 -6.77 -5.09 10.06
N MET A 24 -6.58 -3.77 10.09
CA MET A 24 -7.65 -2.81 10.39
C MET A 24 -8.84 -2.93 9.43
N ILE A 25 -8.58 -3.08 8.12
CA ILE A 25 -9.64 -3.31 7.14
C ILE A 25 -10.30 -4.69 7.35
N ALA A 26 -9.54 -5.69 7.80
CA ALA A 26 -10.06 -7.02 8.12
C ALA A 26 -11.07 -6.96 9.28
N GLU A 27 -10.65 -6.37 10.39
CA GLU A 27 -11.44 -6.26 11.61
C GLU A 27 -12.73 -5.48 11.35
N TRP A 28 -12.62 -4.35 10.64
CA TRP A 28 -13.79 -3.59 10.23
C TRP A 28 -14.72 -4.41 9.31
N SER A 29 -14.18 -5.19 8.38
CA SER A 29 -15.00 -6.03 7.49
C SER A 29 -15.84 -7.03 8.25
N ASP A 30 -15.31 -7.58 9.34
CA ASP A 30 -15.95 -8.59 10.18
C ASP A 30 -16.95 -7.96 11.16
N ALA A 31 -16.62 -6.82 11.76
CA ALA A 31 -17.45 -6.15 12.77
C ALA A 31 -18.51 -5.21 12.17
N ARG A 32 -18.18 -4.49 11.10
CA ARG A 32 -18.98 -3.41 10.50
C ARG A 32 -19.48 -2.39 11.54
N ASP A 33 -18.63 -2.12 12.51
CA ASP A 33 -18.89 -1.30 13.69
C ASP A 33 -18.92 0.21 13.41
N ARG A 34 -18.38 0.64 12.27
CA ARG A 34 -18.37 2.04 11.81
C ARG A 34 -18.56 2.19 10.31
N SER A 35 -18.85 3.42 9.86
CA SER A 35 -18.99 3.72 8.43
C SER A 35 -17.66 3.55 7.70
N ILE A 36 -17.75 3.25 6.39
CA ILE A 36 -16.56 3.13 5.54
C ILE A 36 -15.76 4.43 5.47
N LEU A 37 -16.41 5.60 5.53
CA LEU A 37 -15.71 6.88 5.55
C LEU A 37 -14.88 7.08 6.82
N SER A 38 -15.43 6.74 7.99
CA SER A 38 -14.69 6.82 9.25
C SER A 38 -13.49 5.87 9.25
N LEU A 39 -13.61 4.67 8.67
CA LEU A 39 -12.47 3.79 8.46
C LEU A 39 -11.42 4.44 7.55
N LEU A 40 -11.83 5.02 6.42
CA LEU A 40 -10.91 5.62 5.46
C LEU A 40 -10.17 6.84 6.03
N ASP A 41 -10.81 7.63 6.89
CA ASP A 41 -10.15 8.76 7.56
C ASP A 41 -9.03 8.30 8.53
N ASP A 42 -9.23 7.20 9.25
CA ASP A 42 -8.18 6.61 10.10
C ASP A 42 -7.02 6.07 9.26
N ILE A 43 -7.35 5.30 8.22
CA ILE A 43 -6.37 4.73 7.29
C ILE A 43 -5.55 5.84 6.60
N GLU A 44 -6.15 6.98 6.27
CA GLU A 44 -5.42 8.10 5.65
C GLU A 44 -4.26 8.55 6.54
N ASN A 45 -4.50 8.71 7.85
CA ASN A 45 -3.47 9.13 8.79
C ASN A 45 -2.32 8.11 8.85
N ASP A 46 -2.65 6.82 8.89
CA ASP A 46 -1.64 5.75 8.92
C ASP A 46 -0.82 5.70 7.62
N VAL A 47 -1.48 5.82 6.47
CA VAL A 47 -0.81 5.86 5.17
C VAL A 47 0.10 7.09 5.06
N LEU A 48 -0.32 8.24 5.58
CA LEU A 48 0.50 9.46 5.61
C LEU A 48 1.70 9.32 6.54
N VAL A 49 1.62 8.56 7.64
CA VAL A 49 2.79 8.23 8.48
C VAL A 49 3.78 7.35 7.71
N ILE A 50 3.29 6.36 6.96
CA ILE A 50 4.14 5.45 6.16
C ILE A 50 4.84 6.18 5.01
N ILE A 51 4.14 7.11 4.34
CA ILE A 51 4.66 7.83 3.18
C ILE A 51 5.45 9.08 3.60
N GLY A 52 4.98 9.77 4.64
CA GLY A 52 5.41 11.11 5.04
C GLY A 52 6.26 11.16 6.30
N SER A 53 6.87 10.05 6.74
CA SER A 53 7.88 10.10 7.80
C SER A 53 9.08 10.93 7.33
N GLU A 54 9.00 12.23 7.56
CA GLU A 54 10.14 13.14 7.48
C GLU A 54 11.18 12.61 8.47
N SER A 55 12.20 11.95 7.94
CA SER A 55 13.46 11.76 8.64
C SER A 55 13.89 13.15 9.10
N LYS A 56 14.13 13.32 10.41
CA LYS A 56 14.79 14.53 10.89
C LYS A 56 16.07 14.74 10.06
N PRO A 57 16.51 15.98 9.83
CA PRO A 57 17.66 16.26 8.95
C PRO A 57 18.98 15.55 9.34
N ASP A 58 19.06 14.94 10.53
CA ASP A 58 20.19 14.13 11.02
C ASP A 58 19.91 12.62 11.14
N GLU A 59 18.69 12.15 10.84
CA GLU A 59 18.32 10.72 10.83
C GLU A 59 18.24 10.25 9.38
N GLU A 60 18.99 9.18 9.07
CA GLU A 60 19.08 8.51 7.76
C GLU A 60 17.73 8.49 7.03
N ASP A 61 17.72 8.91 5.75
CA ASP A 61 16.57 8.95 4.84
C ASP A 61 15.66 7.72 5.03
N SER A 62 14.61 7.88 5.82
CA SER A 62 13.69 6.80 6.21
C SER A 62 12.45 6.75 5.32
N THR A 63 12.30 7.72 4.41
CA THR A 63 11.27 7.70 3.38
C THR A 63 11.67 6.69 2.31
N TYR A 64 11.23 5.45 2.47
CA TYR A 64 11.22 4.43 1.41
C TYR A 64 10.21 4.77 0.30
N ILE A 65 10.08 6.04 -0.09
CA ILE A 65 9.42 6.39 -1.34
C ILE A 65 10.37 5.94 -2.44
N MET A 66 10.06 4.79 -3.05
CA MET A 66 10.87 4.19 -4.10
C MET A 66 11.21 5.22 -5.18
N HIS A 67 12.49 5.53 -5.29
CA HIS A 67 13.03 6.33 -6.37
C HIS A 67 13.29 5.45 -7.58
N CYS A 68 12.99 5.93 -8.79
CA CYS A 68 13.20 5.18 -10.04
C CYS A 68 14.65 4.67 -10.24
N SER A 69 15.62 5.24 -9.50
CA SER A 69 17.01 4.80 -9.51
C SER A 69 17.23 3.43 -8.84
N TRP A 70 16.36 2.99 -7.93
CA TRP A 70 16.55 1.74 -7.19
C TRP A 70 16.34 0.51 -8.07
N THR A 71 15.57 0.64 -9.14
CA THR A 71 15.24 -0.45 -10.05
C THR A 71 16.21 -0.58 -11.21
N SER A 72 17.31 0.20 -11.23
CA SER A 72 18.25 0.26 -12.37
C SER A 72 18.85 -1.10 -12.72
N ASP A 73 19.06 -1.93 -11.69
CA ASP A 73 19.75 -3.21 -11.80
C ASP A 73 18.77 -4.39 -11.91
N ALA A 74 17.46 -4.10 -11.99
CA ALA A 74 16.40 -5.10 -12.08
C ALA A 74 15.74 -5.13 -13.46
N SER A 75 15.33 -6.31 -13.90
CA SER A 75 14.57 -6.48 -15.15
C SER A 75 13.14 -5.97 -15.00
N LYS A 76 12.69 -5.05 -15.86
CA LYS A 76 11.29 -4.59 -15.89
C LYS A 76 10.29 -5.74 -16.04
N ALA A 77 10.60 -6.70 -16.92
CA ALA A 77 9.77 -7.88 -17.12
C ALA A 77 9.74 -8.76 -15.87
N GLY A 78 10.92 -9.03 -15.27
CA GLY A 78 11.02 -9.83 -14.05
C GLY A 78 10.29 -9.21 -12.86
N MET A 79 10.40 -7.88 -12.70
CA MET A 79 9.66 -7.14 -11.69
C MET A 79 8.14 -7.24 -11.89
N TYR A 80 7.65 -7.01 -13.11
CA TYR A 80 6.21 -7.09 -13.41
C TYR A 80 5.66 -8.51 -13.23
N GLU A 81 6.34 -9.52 -13.76
CA GLU A 81 5.94 -10.93 -13.66
C GLU A 81 5.97 -11.46 -12.22
N SER A 82 6.73 -10.82 -11.33
CA SER A 82 6.79 -11.18 -9.91
C SER A 82 5.55 -10.78 -9.11
N LEU A 83 4.72 -9.87 -9.65
CA LEU A 83 3.54 -9.34 -8.97
C LEU A 83 2.40 -10.36 -8.98
N PRO A 84 1.70 -10.56 -7.85
CA PRO A 84 0.45 -11.32 -7.84
C PRO A 84 -0.56 -10.74 -8.83
N LYS A 85 -1.31 -11.60 -9.53
CA LYS A 85 -2.28 -11.17 -10.55
C LYS A 85 -3.31 -10.18 -10.01
N LYS A 86 -3.76 -10.34 -8.76
CA LYS A 86 -4.71 -9.42 -8.12
C LYS A 86 -4.11 -8.03 -7.92
N VAL A 87 -2.84 -7.95 -7.56
CA VAL A 87 -2.11 -6.69 -7.38
C VAL A 87 -2.03 -5.95 -8.72
N ALA A 88 -1.59 -6.64 -9.78
CA ALA A 88 -1.55 -6.06 -11.11
C ALA A 88 -2.94 -5.59 -11.57
N ALA A 89 -3.99 -6.37 -11.31
CA ALA A 89 -5.37 -5.98 -11.65
C ALA A 89 -5.81 -4.68 -10.93
N ILE A 90 -5.55 -4.55 -9.63
CA ILE A 90 -5.88 -3.33 -8.86
C ILE A 90 -5.10 -2.13 -9.39
N MET A 91 -3.80 -2.28 -9.65
CA MET A 91 -2.99 -1.20 -10.23
C MET A 91 -3.56 -0.71 -11.57
N THR A 92 -4.05 -1.63 -12.42
CA THR A 92 -4.64 -1.26 -13.72
C THR A 92 -6.06 -0.69 -13.65
N LEU A 93 -6.78 -0.92 -12.54
CA LEU A 93 -8.12 -0.37 -12.33
C LEU A 93 -8.10 1.13 -12.03
N GLY A 94 -6.95 1.67 -11.58
CA GLY A 94 -6.80 3.06 -11.18
C GLY A 94 -7.47 3.39 -9.84
N ILE A 95 -7.76 4.67 -9.61
CA ILE A 95 -8.25 5.22 -8.32
C ILE A 95 -9.77 5.15 -8.14
N GLY A 96 -10.43 4.18 -8.80
CA GLY A 96 -11.88 4.05 -8.78
C GLY A 96 -12.61 5.20 -9.49
N LYS A 97 -13.94 5.18 -9.46
CA LYS A 97 -14.79 6.29 -9.95
C LYS A 97 -15.11 7.21 -8.76
N ILE A 98 -15.30 8.51 -8.99
CA ILE A 98 -15.64 9.49 -7.94
C ILE A 98 -17.13 9.44 -7.55
N LEU A 99 -17.96 8.65 -8.27
CA LEU A 99 -19.39 8.49 -8.01
C LEU A 99 -19.71 7.02 -7.70
N LEU A 100 -19.12 6.51 -6.63
CA LEU A 100 -19.35 5.14 -6.18
C LEU A 100 -20.39 5.10 -5.04
N PRO A 101 -21.42 4.24 -5.15
CA PRO A 101 -22.23 3.87 -3.99
C PRO A 101 -21.37 3.27 -2.88
N ALA A 102 -21.80 3.39 -1.62
CA ALA A 102 -21.07 2.86 -0.46
C ALA A 102 -20.65 1.38 -0.67
N ALA A 103 -21.55 0.51 -1.13
CA ALA A 103 -21.23 -0.90 -1.38
C ALA A 103 -20.06 -1.12 -2.37
N ASP A 104 -19.93 -0.26 -3.39
CA ASP A 104 -18.81 -0.34 -4.33
C ASP A 104 -17.50 0.17 -3.73
N VAL A 105 -17.57 1.14 -2.81
CA VAL A 105 -16.41 1.60 -2.03
C VAL A 105 -15.91 0.49 -1.13
N GLU A 106 -16.80 -0.13 -0.36
CA GLU A 106 -16.46 -1.25 0.50
C GLU A 106 -15.83 -2.38 -0.31
N LYS A 107 -16.44 -2.74 -1.45
CA LYS A 107 -15.91 -3.75 -2.36
C LYS A 107 -14.52 -3.39 -2.86
N TRP A 108 -14.28 -2.14 -3.20
CA TRP A 108 -12.95 -1.69 -3.64
C TRP A 108 -11.93 -1.84 -2.52
N VAL A 109 -12.24 -1.39 -1.30
CA VAL A 109 -11.36 -1.47 -0.12
C VAL A 109 -11.04 -2.92 0.24
N LEU A 110 -12.02 -3.82 0.20
CA LEU A 110 -11.81 -5.24 0.45
C LEU A 110 -10.95 -5.91 -0.62
N ASN A 111 -11.12 -5.54 -1.89
CA ASN A 111 -10.27 -6.04 -2.97
C ASN A 111 -8.84 -5.53 -2.84
N TRP A 112 -8.67 -4.26 -2.46
CA TRP A 112 -7.36 -3.67 -2.17
C TRP A 112 -6.68 -4.42 -1.03
N ARG A 113 -7.38 -4.65 0.09
CA ARG A 113 -6.87 -5.42 1.24
C ARG A 113 -6.38 -6.80 0.82
N ALA A 114 -7.23 -7.55 0.11
CA ALA A 114 -6.89 -8.90 -0.34
C ALA A 114 -5.66 -8.91 -1.26
N ALA A 115 -5.53 -7.93 -2.16
CA ALA A 115 -4.37 -7.78 -3.03
C ALA A 115 -3.11 -7.41 -2.24
N MET A 116 -3.20 -6.48 -1.29
CA MET A 116 -2.08 -6.07 -0.44
C MET A 116 -1.58 -7.22 0.43
N GLN A 117 -2.48 -8.02 1.00
CA GLN A 117 -2.12 -9.21 1.77
C GLN A 117 -1.36 -10.24 0.92
N GLU A 118 -1.82 -10.50 -0.31
CA GLU A 118 -1.09 -11.37 -1.24
C GLU A 118 0.29 -10.81 -1.60
N LEU A 119 0.41 -9.49 -1.72
CA LEU A 119 1.66 -8.81 -2.03
C LEU A 119 2.68 -8.92 -0.90
N LEU A 120 2.26 -8.67 0.35
CA LEU A 120 3.10 -8.84 1.54
C LEU A 120 3.60 -10.29 1.65
N ALA A 121 2.70 -11.27 1.48
CA ALA A 121 3.05 -12.69 1.50
C ALA A 121 3.93 -13.10 0.31
N ALA A 122 3.83 -12.44 -0.84
CA ALA A 122 4.74 -12.64 -1.95
C ALA A 122 6.11 -12.04 -1.64
N PHE A 123 6.17 -10.83 -1.06
CA PHE A 123 7.43 -10.14 -0.77
C PHE A 123 8.36 -10.98 0.12
N THR A 124 7.84 -11.62 1.17
CA THR A 124 8.62 -12.52 2.04
C THR A 124 9.16 -13.77 1.35
N ARG A 125 8.61 -14.12 0.18
CA ARG A 125 9.03 -15.25 -0.67
C ARG A 125 9.85 -14.81 -1.88
N SER A 126 10.46 -13.62 -1.84
CA SER A 126 11.31 -13.13 -2.93
C SER A 126 12.62 -13.92 -2.97
N ALA A 127 12.88 -14.54 -4.12
CA ALA A 127 14.05 -15.39 -4.32
C ALA A 127 15.20 -14.68 -5.05
N ASN A 128 14.94 -13.52 -5.65
CA ASN A 128 15.93 -12.74 -6.40
C ASN A 128 15.62 -11.24 -6.33
N LEU A 129 16.55 -10.43 -6.83
CA LEU A 129 16.46 -8.97 -6.84
C LEU A 129 15.22 -8.49 -7.59
N ASP A 130 14.95 -8.99 -8.79
CA ASP A 130 13.79 -8.58 -9.59
C ASP A 130 12.48 -8.76 -8.82
N GLN A 131 12.31 -9.89 -8.13
CA GLN A 131 11.12 -10.16 -7.32
C GLN A 131 11.02 -9.23 -6.12
N ALA A 132 12.13 -9.04 -5.40
CA ALA A 132 12.14 -8.17 -4.23
C ALA A 132 11.82 -6.72 -4.62
N MET A 133 12.45 -6.22 -5.68
CA MET A 133 12.24 -4.87 -6.20
C MET A 133 10.83 -4.68 -6.76
N GLY A 134 10.35 -5.59 -7.60
CA GLY A 134 9.02 -5.49 -8.18
C GLY A 134 7.92 -5.49 -7.11
N ARG A 135 8.05 -6.35 -6.10
CA ARG A 135 7.07 -6.43 -5.01
C ARG A 135 7.15 -5.24 -4.06
N LEU A 136 8.35 -4.73 -3.77
CA LEU A 136 8.52 -3.52 -2.97
C LEU A 136 7.93 -2.30 -3.68
N MET A 137 8.17 -2.14 -4.99
CA MET A 137 7.50 -1.12 -5.81
C MET A 137 5.99 -1.29 -5.79
N GLY A 138 5.53 -2.55 -5.84
CA GLY A 138 4.12 -2.84 -5.77
C GLY A 138 3.48 -2.34 -4.48
N LEU A 139 4.18 -2.47 -3.33
CA LEU A 139 3.70 -1.97 -2.05
C LEU A 139 3.53 -0.44 -2.10
N ASP A 140 4.53 0.28 -2.63
CA ASP A 140 4.48 1.74 -2.79
C ASP A 140 3.34 2.22 -3.68
N ILE A 141 3.18 1.58 -4.85
CA ILE A 141 2.11 1.90 -5.78
C ILE A 141 0.75 1.63 -5.14
N MET A 142 0.59 0.51 -4.44
CA MET A 142 -0.68 0.14 -3.79
C MET A 142 -1.03 1.09 -2.65
N LEU A 143 -0.06 1.53 -1.84
CA LEU A 143 -0.28 2.56 -0.81
C LEU A 143 -0.70 3.90 -1.42
N THR A 144 0.00 4.33 -2.48
CA THR A 144 -0.35 5.56 -3.20
C THR A 144 -1.73 5.46 -3.86
N ASN A 145 -2.08 4.28 -4.37
CA ASN A 145 -3.40 3.98 -4.92
C ASN A 145 -4.51 4.07 -3.86
N LEU A 146 -4.27 3.56 -2.64
CA LEU A 146 -5.19 3.71 -1.51
C LEU A 146 -5.36 5.17 -1.11
N LEU A 147 -4.27 5.91 -0.91
CA LEU A 147 -4.33 7.33 -0.54
C LEU A 147 -5.10 8.14 -1.58
N SER A 148 -4.84 7.89 -2.86
CA SER A 148 -5.54 8.55 -3.96
C SER A 148 -7.02 8.17 -4.02
N PHE A 149 -7.37 6.92 -3.70
CA PHE A 149 -8.76 6.48 -3.59
C PHE A 149 -9.48 7.16 -2.42
N ILE A 150 -8.84 7.28 -1.25
CA ILE A 150 -9.38 8.01 -0.10
C ILE A 150 -9.66 9.47 -0.49
N ALA A 151 -8.70 10.13 -1.12
CA ALA A 151 -8.87 11.50 -1.61
C ALA A 151 -10.04 11.61 -2.61
N ALA A 152 -10.21 10.63 -3.50
CA ALA A 152 -11.34 10.58 -4.42
C ALA A 152 -12.69 10.40 -3.70
N MET A 153 -12.74 9.61 -2.63
CA MET A 153 -13.96 9.41 -1.83
C MET A 153 -14.39 10.68 -1.10
N ARG A 154 -13.46 11.57 -0.75
CA ARG A 154 -13.80 12.90 -0.21
C ARG A 154 -14.52 13.80 -1.20
N LEU A 155 -14.40 13.51 -2.50
CA LEU A 155 -15.08 14.21 -3.57
C LEU A 155 -16.38 13.51 -3.98
N ASN A 156 -16.75 12.38 -3.35
CA ASN A 156 -17.90 11.57 -3.73
C ASN A 156 -19.18 12.01 -2.99
N PRO A 157 -20.13 12.69 -3.66
CA PRO A 157 -21.37 13.16 -3.03
C PRO A 157 -22.37 12.04 -2.73
N MET A 158 -22.14 10.81 -3.20
CA MET A 158 -23.06 9.68 -2.99
C MET A 158 -22.90 9.00 -1.63
N ILE A 159 -21.90 9.40 -0.85
CA ILE A 159 -21.61 8.83 0.47
C ILE A 159 -21.84 9.95 1.49
N GLU A 160 -22.92 9.85 2.25
CA GLU A 160 -23.19 10.76 3.34
C GLU A 160 -22.16 10.55 4.46
N ARG A 161 -21.72 11.65 5.10
CA ARG A 161 -20.78 11.62 6.22
C ARG A 161 -21.42 11.08 7.49
#